data_AF-A0A7Y4KN79-F1
#
_entry.id   AF-A0A7Y4KN79-F1
#
_cell.length_a   1.000
_cell.length_b   1.000
_cell.length_c   1.000
_cell.angle_alpha   90.00
_cell.angle_beta   90.00
_cell.angle_gamma   90.00
#
_symmetry.space_group_name_H-M   'P 1'
#
loop_
_entity.id
_entity.type
_entity.pdbx_description
1 polymer ?
#
loop_
_entity_poly.entity_id
_entity_poly.type
_entity_poly.pdbx_seq_one_letter_code
_entity_poly.pdbx_strand_id
1 'polypeptide(L)' 'MKPLEGQVALVAGATRGAGRGIATMLGAAGATVYCTG' A
#
# COMPACT_ATOMS: atom_id res chain seq x y z
N MET A 1 -11.86 -12.09 5.87
CA MET A 1 -12.00 -11.07 4.82
C MET A 1 -11.20 -9.86 5.25
N LYS A 2 -10.21 -9.45 4.47
CA LYS A 2 -9.45 -8.24 4.78
C LYS A 2 -10.18 -7.00 4.25
N PRO A 3 -10.08 -5.83 4.90
CA PRO A 3 -10.87 -4.65 4.51
C PRO A 3 -10.66 -4.18 3.07
N LEU A 4 -9.47 -4.39 2.51
CA LEU A 4 -9.10 -3.96 1.15
C LEU A 4 -8.87 -5.14 0.19
N GLU A 5 -9.37 -6.32 0.53
CA GLU A 5 -9.24 -7.51 -0.31
C GLU A 5 -9.82 -7.27 -1.71
N GLY A 6 -9.04 -7.58 -2.74
CA GLY A 6 -9.40 -7.32 -4.15
C GLY A 6 -9.18 -5.89 -4.63
N GLN A 7 -8.72 -4.97 -3.78
CA GLN A 7 -8.45 -3.60 -4.17
C GLN A 7 -7.01 -3.36 -4.60
N VAL A 8 -6.84 -2.42 -5.53
CA VAL A 8 -5.55 -2.02 -6.09
C VAL A 8 -5.25 -0.57 -5.69
N ALA A 9 -4.07 -0.32 -5.13
CA ALA A 9 -3.63 1.01 -4.74
C ALA A 9 -2.26 1.35 -5.34
N LEU A 10 -2.07 2.61 -5.75
CA LEU A 10 -0.77 3.17 -6.16
C LEU A 10 -0.28 4.11 -5.05
N VAL A 11 0.95 3.91 -4.57
CA VAL A 11 1.58 4.79 -3.57
C VAL A 11 2.84 5.40 -4.16
N ALA A 12 2.81 6.73 -4.37
CA ALA A 12 3.98 7.51 -4.73
C ALA A 12 4.85 7.83 -3.51
N GLY A 13 6.18 7.94 -3.70
CA GLY A 13 7.12 8.17 -2.61
C GLY A 13 7.20 7.01 -1.61
N ALA A 14 6.92 5.78 -2.05
CA ALA A 14 6.81 4.59 -1.21
C ALA A 14 8.16 4.05 -0.69
N THR A 15 9.29 4.63 -1.09
CA THR A 15 10.62 4.14 -0.72
C THR A 15 11.04 4.55 0.70
N ARG A 16 10.49 5.63 1.25
CA ARG A 16 10.87 6.17 2.57
C ARG A 16 9.73 6.91 3.27
N GLY A 17 9.96 7.28 4.53
CA GLY A 17 9.05 8.11 5.33
C GLY A 17 7.63 7.56 5.38
N ALA A 18 6.66 8.48 5.30
CA ALA A 18 5.24 8.15 5.37
C ALA A 18 4.78 7.26 4.20
N GLY A 19 5.27 7.48 2.98
CA GLY A 19 4.88 6.68 1.81
C GLY A 19 5.15 5.19 2.00
N ARG A 20 6.31 4.83 2.54
CA ARG A 20 6.64 3.44 2.91
C ARG A 20 5.66 2.86 3.93
N GLY A 21 5.34 3.65 4.96
CA GLY A 21 4.39 3.23 6.00
C GLY A 21 2.99 2.98 5.42
N ILE A 22 2.52 3.88 4.57
CA ILE A 22 1.20 3.78 3.90
C ILE A 22 1.14 2.53 3.02
N ALA A 23 2.14 2.30 2.16
CA ALA A 23 2.18 1.11 1.31
C ALA A 23 2.14 -0.20 2.12
N THR A 24 2.87 -0.22 3.25
CA THR A 24 2.91 -1.38 4.15
C THR A 24 1.54 -1.65 4.78
N MET A 25 0.87 -0.62 5.30
CA MET A 25 -0.43 -0.77 5.96
C MET A 25 -1.55 -1.14 4.98
N LEU A 26 -1.51 -0.60 3.75
CA LEU A 26 -2.45 -0.98 2.70
C LEU A 26 -2.29 -2.46 2.30
N GLY A 27 -1.05 -2.94 2.16
CA GLY A 27 -0.77 -4.35 1.89
C GLY A 27 -1.20 -5.26 3.04
N ALA A 28 -0.96 -4.85 4.30
CA ALA A 28 -1.44 -5.57 5.48
C ALA A 28 -2.97 -5.68 5.49
N ALA A 29 -3.67 -4.61 5.09
CA ALA A 29 -5.12 -4.57 4.93
C ALA A 29 -5.66 -5.32 3.69
N GLY A 30 -4.79 -5.94 2.89
CA GLY A 30 -5.16 -6.87 1.82
C GLY A 30 -5.21 -6.27 0.42
N ALA A 31 -4.76 -5.04 0.23
CA ALA A 31 -4.68 -4.44 -1.10
C ALA A 31 -3.47 -4.99 -1.88
N THR A 32 -3.60 -5.09 -3.20
CA THR A 32 -2.45 -5.14 -4.11
C THR A 32 -1.90 -3.73 -4.26
N VAL A 33 -0.66 -3.50 -3.83
CA VAL A 33 -0.07 -2.16 -3.80
C VAL A 33 1.05 -2.06 -4.82
N TYR A 34 0.92 -1.13 -5.76
CA TYR A 34 2.01 -0.69 -6.62
C TYR A 34 2.75 0.47 -5.93
N CYS A 35 4.05 0.27 -5.72
CA CYS A 35 4.90 1.26 -5.07
C CYS A 35 5.76 1.96 -6.11
N THR A 36 5.80 3.29 -6.07
CA THR A 36 6.78 4.08 -6.82
C THR A 36 7.62 4.92 -5.87
N GLY A 37 8.89 5.10 -6.21
CA GLY A 37 9.84 5.89 -5.42
C GLY A 37 9.82 7.35 -5.81
#